data_AF-A0A5C6FEX4-F1
#
_entry.id   AF-A0A5C6FEX4-F1
#
_cell.length_a   1.000
_cell.length_b   1.000
_cell.length_c   1.000
_cell.angle_alpha   90.00
_cell.angle_beta   90.00
_cell.angle_gamma   90.00
#
_symmetry.space_group_name_H-M   'P 1'
#
loop_
_entity.id
_entity.type
_entity.pdbx_description
1 polymer ?
#
loop_
_entity_poly.entity_id
_entity_poly.type
_entity_poly.pdbx_seq_one_letter_code
_entity_poly.pdbx_strand_id
1 'polypeptide(L)'
;MASYGGSFFDNVATHSNETTMKSILLAMVCFASMACGPNATITHAQLGGFFGGSPHVAKVDAKELNAMLTKQSDLEKSAEASGKPKPTADFVVVDVRTDAEVNVSVIPGAITKADYEKNRDRYAGRMVIPYCTIGGRSGRYALELQKQGIPVKNFKGSILEWASEELPLVTLDGKPTTQVHIYSDTYSVPPMYQPVTR
;
A
#
# COMPACT_ATOMS: atom_id res chain seq x y z
N MET A 1 -44.07 -17.47 46.59
CA MET A 1 -44.74 -17.41 45.27
C MET A 1 -44.00 -18.34 44.33
N ALA A 2 -44.63 -19.46 44.00
CA ALA A 2 -44.10 -20.46 43.07
C ALA A 2 -44.48 -20.05 41.64
N SER A 3 -43.62 -20.29 40.64
CA SER A 3 -44.12 -20.81 39.36
C SER A 3 -43.03 -21.35 38.41
N TYR A 4 -43.12 -22.66 38.14
CA TYR A 4 -43.14 -23.36 36.83
C TYR A 4 -41.99 -23.12 35.82
N GLY A 5 -41.34 -24.13 35.23
CA GLY A 5 -41.85 -25.34 34.55
C GLY A 5 -41.37 -25.24 33.08
N GLY A 6 -40.63 -26.17 32.49
CA GLY A 6 -40.99 -27.57 32.25
C GLY A 6 -41.35 -27.74 30.76
N SER A 7 -40.47 -28.41 30.02
CA SER A 7 -40.48 -28.73 28.58
C SER A 7 -41.73 -29.46 28.06
N PHE A 8 -42.08 -29.25 26.78
CA PHE A 8 -43.05 -30.11 26.07
C PHE A 8 -42.81 -30.17 24.54
N PHE A 9 -42.50 -31.41 24.09
CA PHE A 9 -42.82 -32.13 22.85
C PHE A 9 -42.91 -31.48 21.45
N ASP A 10 -42.16 -32.12 20.53
CA ASP A 10 -42.48 -32.63 19.19
C ASP A 10 -43.67 -32.04 18.40
N ASN A 11 -43.43 -31.71 17.12
CA ASN A 11 -44.20 -32.35 16.06
C ASN A 11 -43.51 -32.31 14.67
N VAL A 12 -43.69 -33.43 13.97
CA VAL A 12 -43.37 -33.76 12.58
C VAL A 12 -44.40 -33.12 11.63
N ALA A 13 -43.95 -32.68 10.44
CA ALA A 13 -44.65 -32.94 9.16
C ALA A 13 -43.86 -32.38 7.96
N THR A 14 -43.34 -33.32 7.17
CA THR A 14 -43.36 -33.41 5.69
C THR A 14 -43.79 -32.19 4.86
N HIS A 15 -42.95 -31.79 3.90
CA HIS A 15 -43.37 -31.78 2.50
C HIS A 15 -42.17 -31.83 1.54
N SER A 16 -42.29 -32.77 0.59
CA SER A 16 -41.45 -33.00 -0.57
C SER A 16 -41.54 -31.87 -1.60
N ASN A 17 -40.43 -31.60 -2.30
CA ASN A 17 -40.50 -31.55 -3.76
C ASN A 17 -39.12 -31.75 -4.41
N GLU A 18 -39.03 -32.80 -5.22
CA GLU A 18 -37.97 -33.07 -6.18
C GLU A 18 -38.11 -32.10 -7.36
N THR A 19 -37.00 -31.56 -7.89
CA THR A 19 -36.89 -31.35 -9.33
C THR A 19 -35.45 -31.52 -9.79
N THR A 20 -35.24 -32.68 -10.38
CA THR A 20 -34.14 -33.15 -11.21
C THR A 20 -33.85 -32.19 -12.38
N MET A 21 -32.59 -32.08 -12.82
CA MET A 21 -32.09 -32.63 -14.10
C MET A 21 -30.98 -31.80 -14.78
N LYS A 22 -29.87 -32.50 -15.05
CA LYS A 22 -29.03 -32.52 -16.26
C LYS A 22 -28.00 -31.41 -16.52
N SER A 23 -26.78 -31.77 -16.16
CA SER A 23 -25.55 -31.74 -16.97
C SER A 23 -25.79 -31.65 -18.49
N ILE A 24 -25.11 -30.70 -19.15
CA ILE A 24 -24.89 -30.72 -20.60
C ILE A 24 -23.37 -30.70 -20.83
N LEU A 25 -22.89 -31.86 -21.26
CA LEU A 25 -21.60 -32.06 -21.91
C LEU A 25 -21.87 -31.92 -23.42
N LEU A 26 -21.11 -31.10 -24.14
CA LEU A 26 -21.02 -31.18 -25.60
C LEU A 26 -19.55 -31.16 -26.01
N ALA A 27 -19.12 -32.30 -26.54
CA ALA A 27 -17.86 -32.50 -27.23
C ALA A 27 -18.09 -32.45 -28.76
N MET A 28 -16.97 -32.48 -29.50
CA MET A 28 -16.82 -32.60 -30.97
C MET A 28 -16.82 -31.29 -31.76
N VAL A 29 -15.95 -31.04 -32.76
CA VAL A 29 -14.94 -31.85 -33.44
C VAL A 29 -13.94 -30.94 -34.16
N CYS A 30 -12.75 -31.50 -34.38
CA CYS A 30 -11.62 -31.04 -35.18
C CYS A 30 -11.95 -30.35 -36.52
N PHE A 31 -11.15 -29.33 -36.87
CA PHE A 31 -10.62 -29.22 -38.23
C PHE A 31 -9.12 -28.89 -38.17
N ALA A 32 -8.35 -29.82 -38.71
CA ALA A 32 -6.94 -29.65 -39.01
C ALA A 32 -6.78 -28.82 -40.29
N SER A 33 -5.83 -27.89 -40.29
CA SER A 33 -5.25 -27.36 -41.52
C SER A 33 -3.75 -27.12 -41.29
N MET A 34 -2.98 -28.03 -41.87
CA MET A 34 -1.54 -27.96 -42.06
C MET A 34 -1.17 -26.72 -42.89
N ALA A 35 -0.14 -26.00 -42.46
CA ALA A 35 0.83 -25.39 -43.37
C ALA A 35 2.18 -25.29 -42.65
N CYS A 36 3.09 -26.20 -42.99
CA CYS A 36 4.52 -26.04 -42.78
C CYS A 36 5.01 -24.81 -43.56
N GLY A 37 5.76 -23.94 -42.89
CA GLY A 37 6.64 -22.97 -43.53
C GLY A 37 7.88 -22.79 -42.67
N PRO A 38 9.08 -23.18 -43.12
CA PRO A 38 10.31 -22.86 -42.42
C PRO A 38 10.72 -21.45 -42.83
N ASN A 39 10.76 -20.53 -41.89
CA ASN A 39 11.66 -19.38 -41.98
C ASN A 39 12.05 -18.98 -40.56
N ALA A 40 12.88 -19.83 -39.96
CA ALA A 40 13.74 -19.42 -38.88
C ALA A 40 14.85 -18.54 -39.47
N THR A 41 14.55 -17.27 -39.75
CA THR A 41 15.58 -16.23 -39.69
C THR A 41 15.61 -15.74 -38.26
N ILE A 42 16.48 -16.35 -37.46
CA ILE A 42 16.95 -15.76 -36.22
C ILE A 42 17.79 -14.55 -36.64
N THR A 43 17.16 -13.38 -36.76
CA THR A 43 17.88 -12.12 -36.86
C THR A 43 18.54 -11.85 -35.52
N HIS A 44 19.82 -12.21 -35.42
CA HIS A 44 20.72 -11.58 -34.47
C HIS A 44 20.92 -10.12 -34.89
N ALA A 45 21.12 -9.28 -33.87
CA ALA A 45 21.53 -7.87 -33.91
C ALA A 45 20.42 -6.82 -34.08
N GLN A 46 19.94 -6.33 -32.94
CA GLN A 46 20.38 -4.99 -32.50
C GLN A 46 20.61 -5.01 -30.98
N LEU A 47 21.81 -5.44 -30.62
CA LEU A 47 22.44 -5.05 -29.36
C LEU A 47 22.73 -3.55 -29.47
N GLY A 48 21.73 -2.71 -29.20
CA GLY A 48 21.74 -1.30 -29.59
C GLY A 48 20.83 -0.47 -28.71
N GLY A 49 21.17 -0.40 -27.43
CA GLY A 49 20.47 0.41 -26.43
C GLY A 49 21.29 0.53 -25.15
N PHE A 50 22.63 0.63 -25.28
CA PHE A 50 23.54 0.99 -24.20
C PHE A 50 23.41 2.49 -23.92
N PHE A 51 22.21 2.94 -23.54
CA PHE A 51 21.96 4.29 -23.05
C PHE A 51 21.92 4.22 -21.53
N GLY A 52 23.11 4.36 -20.94
CA GLY A 52 23.35 4.44 -19.51
C GLY A 52 22.76 5.71 -18.88
N GLY A 53 21.44 5.74 -18.75
CA GLY A 53 20.77 6.59 -17.77
C GLY A 53 20.52 5.76 -16.51
N SER A 54 21.11 6.15 -15.37
CA SER A 54 20.75 5.55 -14.09
C SER A 54 19.22 5.64 -13.91
N PRO A 55 18.53 4.54 -13.58
CA PRO A 55 17.09 4.59 -13.35
C PRO A 55 16.80 5.64 -12.27
N HIS A 56 16.18 6.74 -12.70
CA HIS A 56 15.89 7.86 -11.83
C HIS A 56 14.47 7.68 -11.28
N VAL A 57 14.36 7.56 -9.97
CA VAL A 57 13.06 7.54 -9.29
C VAL A 57 12.59 8.98 -9.11
N ALA A 58 11.40 9.29 -9.60
CA ALA A 58 10.76 10.58 -9.38
C ALA A 58 10.62 10.85 -7.86
N LYS A 59 10.66 12.12 -7.46
CA LYS A 59 10.61 12.51 -6.04
C LYS A 59 9.37 13.35 -5.76
N VAL A 60 8.87 13.25 -4.55
CA VAL A 60 7.87 14.16 -3.96
C VAL A 60 8.58 14.98 -2.89
N ASP A 61 8.32 16.29 -2.80
CA ASP A 61 8.83 17.13 -1.71
C ASP A 61 7.83 17.21 -0.54
N ALA A 62 8.27 17.79 0.59
CA ALA A 62 7.45 17.82 1.80
C ALA A 62 6.15 18.61 1.61
N LYS A 63 6.19 19.69 0.83
CA LYS A 63 5.02 20.53 0.53
C LYS A 63 4.00 19.78 -0.32
N GLU A 64 4.44 19.11 -1.39
CA GLU A 64 3.59 18.28 -2.25
C GLU A 64 2.98 17.13 -1.43
N LEU A 65 3.79 16.40 -0.65
CA LEU A 65 3.29 15.29 0.17
C LEU A 65 2.27 15.75 1.21
N ASN A 66 2.53 16.86 1.91
CA ASN A 66 1.60 17.41 2.90
C ASN A 66 0.29 17.86 2.26
N ALA A 67 0.34 18.46 1.07
CA ALA A 67 -0.86 18.83 0.32
C ALA A 67 -1.69 17.60 -0.08
N MET A 68 -1.04 16.52 -0.52
CA MET A 68 -1.71 15.25 -0.84
C MET A 68 -2.39 14.65 0.40
N LEU A 69 -1.71 14.61 1.54
CA LEU A 69 -2.23 14.08 2.80
C LEU A 69 -3.39 14.93 3.35
N THR A 70 -3.25 16.25 3.33
CA THR A 70 -4.30 17.18 3.77
C THR A 70 -5.56 17.00 2.92
N LYS A 71 -5.41 16.98 1.59
CA LYS A 71 -6.52 16.75 0.68
C LYS A 71 -7.23 15.42 0.96
N GLN A 72 -6.47 14.34 1.17
CA GLN A 72 -7.05 13.04 1.50
C GLN A 72 -7.82 13.07 2.83
N SER A 73 -7.23 13.68 3.87
CA SER A 73 -7.88 13.87 5.18
C SER A 73 -9.19 14.65 5.04
N ASP A 74 -9.20 15.73 4.25
CA ASP A 74 -10.40 16.57 4.09
C ASP A 74 -11.52 15.83 3.35
N LEU A 75 -11.15 15.00 2.35
CA LEU A 75 -12.09 14.11 1.67
C LEU A 75 -12.68 13.07 2.62
N GLU A 76 -11.86 12.47 3.49
CA GLU A 76 -12.34 11.52 4.50
C GLU A 76 -13.27 12.16 5.52
N LYS A 77 -12.91 13.34 6.05
CA LYS A 77 -13.76 14.10 6.98
C LYS A 77 -15.08 14.50 6.35
N SER A 78 -15.04 14.95 5.08
CA SER A 78 -16.24 15.34 4.35
C SER A 78 -17.16 14.14 4.07
N ALA A 79 -16.58 12.98 3.75
CA ALA A 79 -17.32 11.74 3.58
C ALA A 79 -17.98 11.30 4.90
N GLU A 80 -17.24 11.34 6.00
CA GLU A 80 -17.72 11.00 7.34
C GLU A 80 -18.87 11.92 7.79
N ALA A 81 -18.72 13.24 7.64
CA ALA A 81 -19.77 14.21 7.94
C ALA A 81 -21.03 14.02 7.09
N SER A 82 -20.88 13.45 5.88
CA SER A 82 -21.98 13.18 4.96
C SER A 82 -22.53 11.75 5.05
N GLY A 83 -22.01 10.90 5.95
CA GLY A 83 -22.35 9.47 6.03
C GLY A 83 -21.97 8.64 4.80
N LYS A 84 -21.04 9.13 3.97
CA LYS A 84 -20.56 8.43 2.77
C LYS A 84 -19.37 7.52 3.11
N PRO A 85 -19.12 6.47 2.31
CA PRO A 85 -17.92 5.65 2.45
C PRO A 85 -16.65 6.51 2.31
N LYS A 86 -15.62 6.20 3.10
CA LYS A 86 -14.33 6.89 3.02
C LYS A 86 -13.70 6.66 1.63
N PRO A 87 -13.31 7.73 0.92
CA PRO A 87 -12.71 7.58 -0.40
C PRO A 87 -11.34 6.92 -0.29
N THR A 88 -11.04 6.03 -1.23
CA THR A 88 -9.72 5.39 -1.30
C THR A 88 -8.73 6.34 -1.97
N ALA A 89 -7.61 6.62 -1.29
CA ALA A 89 -6.54 7.42 -1.87
C ALA A 89 -5.89 6.71 -3.06
N ASP A 90 -5.48 7.47 -4.08
CA ASP A 90 -4.72 6.99 -5.25
C ASP A 90 -3.22 6.81 -4.96
N PHE A 91 -2.77 7.09 -3.74
CA PHE A 91 -1.40 6.92 -3.28
C PHE A 91 -1.34 6.18 -1.93
N VAL A 92 -0.17 5.64 -1.58
CA VAL A 92 0.11 5.06 -0.26
C VAL A 92 1.50 5.49 0.20
N VAL A 93 1.58 6.03 1.43
CA VAL A 93 2.85 6.42 2.05
C VAL A 93 3.39 5.24 2.85
N VAL A 94 4.66 4.86 2.60
CA VAL A 94 5.26 3.65 3.19
C VAL A 94 6.50 4.01 3.99
N ASP A 95 6.47 3.78 5.29
CA ASP A 95 7.63 3.90 6.15
C ASP A 95 8.52 2.67 6.01
N VAL A 96 9.74 2.85 5.51
CA VAL A 96 10.73 1.76 5.35
C VAL A 96 11.81 1.79 6.42
N ARG A 97 11.61 2.54 7.50
CA ARG A 97 12.48 2.51 8.68
C ARG A 97 12.30 1.20 9.47
N THR A 98 13.15 1.01 10.47
CA THR A 98 13.06 -0.15 11.38
C THR A 98 11.87 -0.03 12.33
N ASP A 99 11.48 -1.14 12.95
CA ASP A 99 10.39 -1.15 13.93
C ASP A 99 10.66 -0.20 15.10
N ALA A 100 11.91 -0.13 15.59
CA ALA A 100 12.29 0.82 16.64
C ALA A 100 12.00 2.27 16.25
N GLU A 101 12.28 2.64 14.99
CA GLU A 101 12.04 3.99 14.48
C GLU A 101 10.54 4.27 14.24
N VAL A 102 9.82 3.30 13.69
CA VAL A 102 8.38 3.39 13.40
C VAL A 102 7.56 3.47 14.69
N ASN A 103 7.98 2.76 15.74
CA ASN A 103 7.31 2.75 17.04
C ASN A 103 7.42 4.09 17.79
N VAL A 104 8.38 4.95 17.43
CA VAL A 104 8.49 6.31 17.99
C VAL A 104 7.46 7.24 17.35
N SER A 105 7.43 7.27 16.01
CA SER A 105 6.50 8.10 15.25
C SER A 105 6.50 7.73 13.77
N VAL A 106 5.47 8.14 13.05
CA VAL A 106 5.31 8.04 11.59
C VAL A 106 4.68 9.31 11.03
N ILE A 107 4.78 9.49 9.70
CA ILE A 107 4.01 10.50 8.98
C ILE A 107 2.53 10.10 9.03
N PRO A 108 1.58 11.05 9.28
CA PRO A 108 0.16 10.74 9.33
C PRO A 108 -0.33 9.95 8.11
N GLY A 109 -1.02 8.83 8.35
CA GLY A 109 -1.57 7.96 7.30
C GLY A 109 -0.54 7.02 6.64
N ALA A 110 0.72 7.03 7.05
CA ALA A 110 1.71 6.07 6.58
C ALA A 110 1.47 4.67 7.13
N ILE A 111 1.84 3.66 6.34
CA ILE A 111 1.88 2.25 6.76
C ILE A 111 3.32 1.75 6.80
N THR A 112 3.57 0.66 7.52
CA THR A 112 4.90 0.05 7.54
C THR A 112 5.20 -0.64 6.21
N LYS A 113 6.49 -0.81 5.89
CA LYS A 113 6.92 -1.64 4.76
C LYS A 113 6.35 -3.06 4.86
N ALA A 114 6.37 -3.66 6.06
CA ALA A 114 5.86 -5.01 6.28
C ALA A 114 4.35 -5.11 5.93
N ASP A 115 3.55 -4.13 6.34
CA ASP A 115 2.12 -4.08 6.02
C ASP A 115 1.87 -3.90 4.53
N TYR A 116 2.65 -3.03 3.87
CA TYR A 116 2.58 -2.85 2.43
C TYR A 116 2.91 -4.15 1.68
N GLU A 117 4.02 -4.80 2.03
CA GLU A 117 4.49 -6.01 1.35
C GLU A 117 3.56 -7.21 1.57
N LYS A 118 2.98 -7.34 2.77
CA LYS A 118 1.99 -8.38 3.07
C LYS A 118 0.69 -8.21 2.29
N ASN A 119 0.32 -6.97 1.93
CA ASN A 119 -0.98 -6.64 1.35
C ASN A 119 -0.87 -5.92 -0.01
N ARG A 120 0.13 -6.26 -0.84
CA ARG A 120 0.40 -5.55 -2.11
C ARG A 120 -0.83 -5.40 -3.01
N ASP A 121 -1.66 -6.43 -3.11
CA ASP A 121 -2.86 -6.42 -3.95
C ASP A 121 -3.87 -5.33 -3.53
N ARG A 122 -3.96 -5.03 -2.22
CA ARG A 122 -4.80 -3.94 -1.69
C ARG A 122 -4.36 -2.56 -2.20
N TYR A 123 -3.10 -2.43 -2.59
CA TYR A 123 -2.50 -1.17 -3.04
C TYR A 123 -2.22 -1.14 -4.54
N ALA A 124 -2.64 -2.17 -5.29
CA ALA A 124 -2.42 -2.24 -6.72
C ALA A 124 -2.98 -1.00 -7.44
N GLY A 125 -2.20 -0.47 -8.39
CA GLY A 125 -2.55 0.74 -9.16
C GLY A 125 -2.36 2.08 -8.42
N ARG A 126 -2.05 2.07 -7.12
CA ARG A 126 -1.77 3.29 -6.34
C ARG A 126 -0.30 3.70 -6.47
N MET A 127 -0.05 5.01 -6.39
CA MET A 127 1.29 5.58 -6.29
C MET A 127 1.92 5.25 -4.94
N VAL A 128 3.02 4.49 -4.92
CA VAL A 128 3.75 4.20 -3.69
C VAL A 128 4.73 5.33 -3.38
N ILE A 129 4.71 5.84 -2.15
CA ILE A 129 5.57 6.93 -1.70
C ILE A 129 6.37 6.46 -0.48
N PRO A 130 7.52 5.79 -0.68
CA PRO A 130 8.33 5.34 0.44
C PRO A 130 9.15 6.51 1.03
N TYR A 131 9.38 6.45 2.34
CA TYR A 131 10.28 7.36 3.05
C TYR A 131 11.06 6.62 4.14
N CYS A 132 12.18 7.21 4.57
CA CYS A 132 12.94 6.71 5.72
C CYS A 132 13.39 7.85 6.64
N THR A 133 14.63 7.82 7.16
CA THR A 133 15.16 8.94 7.96
C THR A 133 15.53 10.13 7.07
N ILE A 134 16.39 9.87 6.07
CA ILE A 134 17.03 10.90 5.22
C ILE A 134 16.97 10.59 3.71
N GLY A 135 16.21 9.58 3.29
CA GLY A 135 16.02 9.21 1.87
C GLY A 135 16.90 8.08 1.31
N GLY A 136 17.88 7.57 2.06
CA GLY A 136 18.78 6.52 1.58
C GLY A 136 18.12 5.14 1.41
N ARG A 137 17.46 4.63 2.47
CA ARG A 137 16.76 3.32 2.44
C ARG A 137 15.55 3.35 1.50
N SER A 138 14.77 4.43 1.57
CA SER A 138 13.57 4.60 0.74
C SER A 138 13.91 4.78 -0.74
N GLY A 139 15.02 5.45 -1.07
CA GLY A 139 15.47 5.56 -2.46
C GLY A 139 15.81 4.19 -3.08
N ARG A 140 16.48 3.31 -2.32
CA ARG A 140 16.76 1.93 -2.77
C ARG A 140 15.47 1.13 -2.95
N TYR A 141 14.58 1.19 -1.97
CA TYR A 141 13.29 0.49 -2.06
C TYR A 141 12.42 1.01 -3.21
N ALA A 142 12.40 2.32 -3.44
CA ALA A 142 11.66 2.90 -4.55
C ALA A 142 12.22 2.45 -5.91
N LEU A 143 13.54 2.29 -6.03
CA LEU A 143 14.15 1.73 -7.22
C LEU A 143 13.77 0.26 -7.45
N GLU A 144 13.67 -0.53 -6.38
CA GLU A 144 13.19 -1.92 -6.45
C GLU A 144 11.74 -1.98 -6.95
N LEU A 145 10.85 -1.15 -6.40
CA LEU A 145 9.47 -1.04 -6.83
C LEU A 145 9.35 -0.59 -8.30
N GLN A 146 10.14 0.42 -8.71
CA GLN A 146 10.15 0.91 -10.08
C GLN A 146 10.54 -0.19 -11.07
N LYS A 147 11.56 -1.00 -10.73
CA LYS A 147 11.99 -2.15 -11.56
C LYS A 147 10.91 -3.24 -11.68
N GLN A 148 10.01 -3.32 -10.71
CA GLN A 148 8.85 -4.23 -10.72
C GLN A 148 7.65 -3.65 -11.50
N GLY A 149 7.79 -2.45 -12.08
CA GLY A 149 6.69 -1.78 -12.77
C GLY A 149 5.64 -1.16 -11.85
N ILE A 150 5.95 -1.04 -10.54
CA ILE A 150 5.06 -0.44 -9.56
C ILE A 150 5.17 1.09 -9.64
N PRO A 151 4.06 1.84 -9.78
CA PRO A 151 4.09 3.30 -9.75
C PRO A 151 4.67 3.80 -8.43
N VAL A 152 5.75 4.57 -8.50
CA VAL A 152 6.49 4.96 -7.29
C VAL A 152 7.14 6.34 -7.44
N LYS A 153 7.09 7.12 -6.36
CA LYS A 153 7.90 8.33 -6.17
C LYS A 153 8.54 8.31 -4.78
N ASN A 154 9.84 8.57 -4.66
CA ASN A 154 10.49 8.61 -3.34
C ASN A 154 10.27 9.96 -2.63
N PHE A 155 9.89 9.96 -1.35
CA PHE A 155 9.83 11.21 -0.58
C PHE A 155 11.25 11.77 -0.32
N LYS A 156 11.52 12.95 -0.86
CA LYS A 156 12.81 13.65 -0.76
C LYS A 156 13.06 14.07 0.69
N GLY A 157 14.26 13.78 1.21
CA GLY A 157 14.67 14.16 2.57
C GLY A 157 13.98 13.35 3.69
N SER A 158 12.82 12.75 3.40
CA SER A 158 12.12 11.81 4.28
C SER A 158 11.72 12.44 5.64
N ILE A 159 11.65 11.66 6.73
CA ILE A 159 11.03 12.15 7.98
C ILE A 159 11.77 13.34 8.61
N LEU A 160 13.08 13.49 8.39
CA LEU A 160 13.79 14.66 8.89
C LEU A 160 13.46 15.93 8.10
N GLU A 161 13.22 15.81 6.79
CA GLU A 161 12.67 16.92 5.99
C GLU A 161 11.23 17.24 6.39
N TRP A 162 10.42 16.22 6.66
CA TRP A 162 9.08 16.41 7.20
C TRP A 162 9.10 17.20 8.52
N ALA A 163 10.03 16.83 9.41
CA ALA A 163 10.23 17.52 10.68
C ALA A 163 10.81 18.93 10.50
N SER A 164 11.70 19.17 9.53
CA SER A 164 12.25 20.52 9.29
C SER A 164 11.19 21.51 8.80
N GLU A 165 10.12 21.01 8.18
CA GLU A 165 8.94 21.78 7.78
C GLU A 165 7.90 21.89 8.91
N GLU A 166 8.23 21.45 10.13
CA GLU A 166 7.39 21.56 11.33
C GLU A 166 6.01 20.87 11.18
N LEU A 167 5.96 19.80 10.38
CA LEU A 167 4.74 19.06 10.06
C LEU A 167 4.38 17.97 11.09
N PRO A 168 3.08 17.69 11.33
CA PRO A 168 2.65 16.81 12.41
C PRO A 168 3.19 15.38 12.27
N LEU A 169 3.54 14.77 13.40
CA LEU A 169 3.86 13.35 13.52
C LEU A 169 2.81 12.66 14.39
N VAL A 170 2.62 11.37 14.14
CA VAL A 170 1.74 10.52 14.95
C VAL A 170 2.47 9.24 15.36
N THR A 171 2.03 8.63 16.45
CA THR A 171 2.35 7.23 16.76
C THR A 171 1.64 6.30 15.77
N LEU A 172 2.02 5.03 15.74
CA LEU A 172 1.41 4.05 14.82
C LEU A 172 -0.10 3.84 15.06
N ASP A 173 -0.58 4.07 16.28
CA ASP A 173 -2.01 4.08 16.63
C ASP A 173 -2.72 5.43 16.33
N GLY A 174 -2.02 6.37 15.70
CA GLY A 174 -2.58 7.61 15.18
C GLY A 174 -2.66 8.76 16.19
N LYS A 175 -2.02 8.66 17.35
CA LYS A 175 -2.00 9.75 18.34
C LYS A 175 -0.92 10.78 18.00
N PRO A 176 -1.18 12.09 18.13
CA PRO A 176 -0.15 13.11 17.94
C PRO A 176 1.07 12.89 18.84
N THR A 177 2.27 13.12 18.31
CA THR A 177 3.53 13.04 19.05
C THR A 177 4.53 14.06 18.53
N THR A 178 5.42 14.53 19.42
CA THR A 178 6.56 15.36 19.06
C THR A 178 7.87 14.54 19.03
N GLN A 179 7.83 13.26 19.37
CA GLN A 179 9.02 12.42 19.34
C GLN A 179 9.36 12.02 17.90
N VAL A 180 10.64 12.07 17.56
CA VAL A 180 11.15 11.68 16.24
C VAL A 180 12.46 10.93 16.37
N HIS A 181 12.51 9.73 15.79
CA HIS A 181 13.74 8.95 15.81
C HIS A 181 14.72 9.47 14.75
N ILE A 182 15.84 10.05 15.18
CA ILE A 182 16.81 10.72 14.30
C ILE A 182 17.93 9.78 13.79
N TYR A 183 17.89 8.50 14.16
CA TYR A 183 18.84 7.43 13.78
C TYR A 183 20.24 7.58 14.40
N SER A 184 20.79 8.78 14.45
CA SER A 184 22.10 9.09 15.04
C SER A 184 22.08 10.51 15.61
N ASP A 185 22.78 10.71 16.73
CA ASP A 185 22.92 12.02 17.41
C ASP A 185 23.64 13.09 16.54
N THR A 186 24.09 12.72 15.33
CA THR A 186 24.64 13.66 14.33
C THR A 186 23.57 14.48 13.61
N TYR A 187 22.32 14.03 13.65
CA TYR A 187 21.19 14.74 13.06
C TYR A 187 20.47 15.60 14.10
N SER A 188 19.84 16.67 13.64
CA SER A 188 19.03 17.55 14.48
C SER A 188 17.64 17.75 13.87
N VAL A 189 16.71 18.15 14.71
CA VAL A 189 15.32 18.49 14.37
C VAL A 189 14.94 19.81 15.02
N PRO A 190 13.93 20.53 14.50
CA PRO A 190 13.48 21.78 15.11
C PRO A 190 13.10 21.61 16.59
N PRO A 191 13.19 22.67 17.42
CA PRO A 191 12.99 22.59 18.86
C PRO A 191 11.63 22.07 19.33
N MET A 192 10.61 22.09 18.45
CA MET A 192 9.29 21.53 18.76
C MET A 192 9.28 20.00 18.84
N TYR A 193 10.29 19.33 18.27
CA TYR A 193 10.42 17.88 18.32
C TYR A 193 11.40 17.43 19.39
N GLN A 194 11.14 16.25 19.95
CA GLN A 194 12.02 15.54 20.85
C GLN A 194 12.78 14.46 20.08
N PRO A 195 14.11 14.60 19.84
CA PRO A 195 14.88 13.58 19.15
C PRO A 195 15.05 12.33 20.01
N VAL A 196 14.96 11.15 19.39
CA VAL A 196 15.19 9.84 19.99
C VAL A 196 16.19 9.06 19.13
N THR A 197 17.11 8.30 19.76
CA THR A 197 18.11 7.48 19.06
C THR A 197 18.22 6.04 19.56
N ARG A 198 17.44 5.65 20.57
CA ARG A 198 17.42 4.32 21.17
C ARG A 198 16.00 3.90 21.53
#